data_AF-A0A183PP96-F1
#
_entry.id   AF-A0A183PP96-F1
#
_cell.length_a   1.000
_cell.length_b   1.000
_cell.length_c   1.000
_cell.angle_alpha   90.00
_cell.angle_beta   90.00
_cell.angle_gamma   90.00
#
_symmetry.space_group_name_H-M   'P 1'
#
loop_
_entity.id
_entity.type
_entity.pdbx_description
1 polymer ?
#
loop_
_entity_poly.entity_id
_entity_poly.type
_entity_poly.pdbx_seq_one_letter_code
_entity_poly.pdbx_strand_id
1 'polypeptide(L)'
;MIPSWLPVVRASAIGWTPLLQSRLPDEPLITNKKYIKDRKIVINVSGRRFETRKSTLEKFPDTLLGSDEKDYFQDPVSKEYFFDRDPELFRYIMEYYRSERLHLPKDYCVTAYHEELLYFGIMPEIMGDCCYEEYLDKYRENKERQQEDKEVASEEEQLSTNFRDRLWRAFENPQASTLAVVLYYVTGFFIAVSVLANITETVSCGISVETGDNIPCGEKYNAAFFCLDTACVLLFTIEYLARLYAAPAKCKFIRSVMSIIDIAAVFPYYVGLFMSNNKEFSGAFTTLRVFRVCRIFKFSRHSKGLRILGCTLRCCASELGFLLFTITMGVIIFSTIIFYAEKSEISQFSSIPAAFWYTIVTMTTLG
;
A
#
# COMPACT_ATOMS: atom_id res chain seq x y z
N MET A 1 -20.48 33.13 18.61
CA MET A 1 -19.44 34.16 18.48
C MET A 1 -18.94 34.51 19.88
N ILE A 2 -17.74 34.06 20.25
CA ILE A 2 -17.09 34.41 21.52
C ILE A 2 -16.13 35.57 21.22
N PRO A 3 -16.17 36.69 21.98
CA PRO A 3 -15.40 37.89 21.63
C PRO A 3 -13.90 37.71 21.88
N SER A 4 -13.10 38.11 20.89
CA SER A 4 -11.65 37.92 20.71
C SER A 4 -10.72 38.70 21.67
N TRP A 5 -11.22 39.21 22.79
CA TRP A 5 -10.48 40.17 23.64
C TRP A 5 -10.01 39.63 25.00
N LEU A 6 -10.49 38.45 25.41
CA LEU A 6 -10.06 37.77 26.65
C LEU A 6 -8.56 37.44 26.75
N PRO A 7 -7.84 37.10 25.66
CA PRO A 7 -6.41 36.81 25.75
C PRO A 7 -5.56 38.06 26.09
N VAL A 8 -5.99 39.24 25.64
CA VAL A 8 -5.24 40.50 25.81
C VAL A 8 -5.30 41.02 27.25
N VAL A 9 -6.43 40.82 27.93
CA VAL A 9 -6.63 41.19 29.35
C VAL A 9 -5.79 40.31 30.28
N ARG A 10 -5.61 39.03 29.94
CA ARG A 10 -4.77 38.11 30.73
C ARG A 10 -3.27 38.40 30.57
N ALA A 11 -2.83 38.80 29.37
CA ALA A 11 -1.43 39.15 29.13
C ALA A 11 -0.99 40.42 29.87
N SER A 12 -1.90 41.38 30.07
CA SER A 12 -1.60 42.65 30.76
C SER A 12 -1.56 42.53 32.29
N ALA A 13 -2.19 41.50 32.87
CA ALA A 13 -2.17 41.25 34.32
C ALA A 13 -0.83 40.66 34.82
N ILE A 14 -0.08 39.98 33.96
CA ILE A 14 1.19 39.32 34.35
C ILE A 14 2.33 40.35 34.52
N GLY A 15 2.28 41.47 33.78
CA GLY A 15 3.34 42.50 33.78
C GLY A 15 3.47 43.32 35.07
N TRP A 16 2.48 43.30 35.96
CA TRP A 16 2.48 44.10 37.21
C TRP A 16 2.75 43.26 38.47
N THR A 17 2.96 41.95 38.31
CA THR A 17 3.15 41.04 39.45
C THR A 17 4.44 41.24 40.29
N PRO A 18 5.57 41.81 39.81
CA PRO A 18 6.77 41.88 40.64
C PRO A 18 6.86 43.10 41.59
N LEU A 19 5.79 43.89 41.77
CA LEU A 19 5.81 45.09 42.64
C LEU A 19 4.89 45.03 43.87
N LEU A 20 4.19 43.92 44.11
CA LEU A 20 3.32 43.78 45.29
C LEU A 20 4.07 43.08 46.43
N GLN A 21 4.68 43.89 47.31
CA GLN A 21 5.34 43.45 48.53
C GLN A 21 4.34 43.35 49.70
N SER A 22 3.27 42.58 49.52
CA SER A 22 2.33 42.22 50.59
C SER A 22 2.34 40.70 50.77
N ARG A 23 2.58 40.24 52.00
CA ARG A 23 2.42 38.81 52.33
C ARG A 23 1.02 38.36 51.94
N LEU A 24 0.93 37.23 51.25
CA LEU A 24 -0.32 36.54 50.98
C LEU A 24 -1.05 36.32 52.32
N PRO A 25 -2.38 36.55 52.38
CA PRO A 25 -3.17 36.18 53.55
C PRO A 25 -3.06 34.67 53.78
N ASP A 26 -3.06 34.26 55.06
CA ASP A 26 -3.00 32.86 55.43
C ASP A 26 -4.13 32.08 54.76
N GLU A 27 -3.79 30.89 54.27
CA GLU A 27 -4.71 29.98 53.61
C GLU A 27 -5.92 29.73 54.53
N PRO A 28 -7.17 29.91 54.06
CA PRO A 28 -8.32 29.66 54.89
C PRO A 28 -8.26 28.20 55.33
N LEU A 29 -8.22 27.98 56.65
CA LEU A 29 -8.31 26.64 57.24
C LEU A 29 -9.58 25.99 56.70
N ILE A 30 -9.42 25.09 55.74
CA ILE A 30 -10.47 24.25 55.17
C ILE A 30 -10.93 23.31 56.30
N THR A 31 -11.83 23.82 57.13
CA THR A 31 -12.63 23.05 58.06
C THR A 31 -13.61 22.23 57.22
N ASN A 32 -13.55 20.91 57.37
CA ASN A 32 -14.31 19.88 56.66
C ASN A 32 -13.87 19.57 55.22
N LYS A 33 -12.70 18.95 55.06
CA LYS A 33 -12.58 17.84 54.10
C LYS A 33 -13.58 16.75 54.53
N LYS A 34 -14.78 16.80 53.97
CA LYS A 34 -15.62 15.61 53.83
C LYS A 34 -14.73 14.64 53.05
N TYR A 35 -14.11 13.67 53.74
CA TYR A 35 -13.41 12.58 53.09
C TYR A 35 -14.45 11.90 52.19
N ILE A 36 -14.53 12.28 50.91
CA ILE A 36 -15.22 11.49 49.90
C ILE A 36 -14.40 10.21 49.89
N LYS A 37 -14.94 9.18 50.55
CA LYS A 37 -14.33 7.86 50.62
C LYS A 37 -14.12 7.45 49.17
N ASP A 38 -12.87 7.45 48.72
CA ASP A 38 -12.50 7.03 47.37
C ASP A 38 -12.92 5.57 47.22
N ARG A 39 -14.04 5.38 46.54
CA ARG A 39 -14.73 4.09 46.46
C ARG A 39 -14.13 3.28 45.32
N LYS A 40 -13.98 1.99 45.57
CA LYS A 40 -13.68 1.03 44.51
C LYS A 40 -14.90 0.88 43.61
N ILE A 41 -14.64 0.81 42.31
CA ILE A 41 -15.60 0.55 41.25
C ILE A 41 -15.21 -0.75 40.57
N VAL A 42 -16.21 -1.56 40.25
CA VAL A 42 -16.06 -2.80 39.48
C VAL A 42 -16.64 -2.57 38.08
N ILE A 43 -15.82 -2.80 37.07
CA ILE A 43 -16.19 -2.75 35.66
C ILE A 43 -16.11 -4.18 35.12
N ASN A 44 -17.25 -4.73 34.70
CA ASN A 44 -17.36 -6.05 34.13
C ASN A 44 -17.42 -5.93 32.60
N VAL A 45 -16.40 -6.43 31.92
CA VAL A 45 -16.31 -6.46 30.47
C VAL A 45 -16.48 -7.90 29.99
N SER A 46 -17.64 -8.23 29.44
CA SER A 46 -17.99 -9.57 28.93
C SER A 46 -17.68 -10.72 29.90
N GLY A 47 -17.88 -10.48 31.20
CA GLY A 47 -17.62 -11.44 32.28
C GLY A 47 -16.27 -11.27 32.97
N ARG A 48 -15.31 -10.54 32.39
CA ARG A 48 -14.02 -10.22 33.05
C ARG A 48 -14.18 -8.97 33.91
N ARG A 49 -13.94 -9.12 35.22
CA ARG A 49 -14.02 -8.02 36.18
C ARG A 49 -12.71 -7.26 36.31
N PHE A 50 -12.78 -5.96 36.15
CA PHE A 50 -11.72 -4.99 36.37
C PHE A 50 -12.09 -4.12 37.57
N GLU A 51 -11.14 -3.95 38.51
CA GLU A 51 -11.34 -3.08 39.66
C GLU A 51 -10.48 -1.83 39.55
N THR A 52 -11.06 -0.70 39.91
CA THR A 52 -10.35 0.58 40.00
C THR A 52 -10.95 1.48 41.07
N ARG A 53 -10.36 2.65 41.29
CA ARG A 53 -10.87 3.69 42.18
C ARG A 53 -11.69 4.71 41.38
N LYS A 54 -12.73 5.27 42.00
CA LYS A 54 -13.54 6.33 41.40
C LYS A 54 -12.68 7.52 40.96
N SER A 55 -11.76 7.93 41.83
CA SER A 55 -10.80 9.00 41.54
C SER A 55 -9.92 8.75 40.31
N THR A 56 -9.65 7.49 39.94
CA THR A 56 -8.84 7.16 38.76
C THR A 56 -9.58 7.46 37.46
N LEU A 57 -10.90 7.24 37.44
CA LEU A 57 -11.72 7.51 36.25
C LEU A 57 -12.03 9.01 36.12
N GLU A 58 -12.30 9.67 37.24
CA GLU A 58 -12.61 11.12 37.31
C GLU A 58 -11.46 12.03 36.83
N LYS A 59 -10.25 11.48 36.63
CA LYS A 59 -9.13 12.21 36.00
C LYS A 59 -9.44 12.65 34.57
N PHE A 60 -10.29 11.92 33.86
CA PHE A 60 -10.59 12.14 32.44
C PHE A 60 -12.10 12.29 32.24
N PRO A 61 -12.72 13.40 32.67
CA PRO A 61 -14.17 13.58 32.69
C PRO A 61 -14.81 13.59 31.30
N ASP A 62 -14.03 13.85 30.24
CA ASP A 62 -14.51 13.88 28.86
C ASP A 62 -14.69 12.48 28.23
N THR A 63 -14.28 11.43 28.94
CA THR A 63 -14.37 10.04 28.49
C THR A 63 -15.63 9.36 29.03
N LEU A 64 -16.04 8.24 28.41
CA LEU A 64 -17.24 7.50 28.84
C LEU A 64 -17.15 7.04 30.30
N LEU A 65 -16.00 6.51 30.72
CA LEU A 65 -15.82 6.00 32.10
C LEU A 65 -15.54 7.11 33.11
N GLY A 66 -15.04 8.27 32.68
CA GLY A 66 -14.80 9.40 33.57
C GLY A 66 -16.02 10.31 33.75
N SER A 67 -16.95 10.28 32.80
CA SER A 67 -18.19 11.07 32.83
C SER A 67 -19.32 10.36 33.60
N ASP A 68 -20.47 11.04 33.68
CA ASP A 68 -21.70 10.47 34.22
C ASP A 68 -22.34 9.43 33.26
N GLU A 69 -21.88 9.33 32.00
CA GLU A 69 -22.44 8.40 31.01
C GLU A 69 -22.30 6.94 31.43
N LYS A 70 -21.24 6.59 32.16
CA LYS A 70 -21.06 5.24 32.72
C LYS A 70 -22.25 4.79 33.57
N ASP A 71 -22.99 5.70 34.21
CA ASP A 71 -24.07 5.35 35.13
C ASP A 71 -25.24 4.66 34.41
N TYR A 72 -25.36 4.85 33.09
CA TYR A 72 -26.28 4.11 32.24
C TYR A 72 -25.97 2.60 32.20
N PHE A 73 -24.70 2.23 32.36
CA PHE A 73 -24.22 0.85 32.28
C PHE A 73 -24.13 0.16 33.64
N GLN A 74 -24.57 0.81 34.73
CA GLN A 74 -24.57 0.21 36.06
C GLN A 74 -25.72 -0.77 36.23
N ASP A 75 -25.41 -2.01 36.59
CA ASP A 75 -26.41 -2.98 37.01
C ASP A 75 -26.98 -2.57 38.38
N PRO A 76 -28.31 -2.38 38.51
CA PRO A 76 -28.94 -1.97 39.76
C PRO A 76 -28.71 -2.95 40.92
N VAL A 77 -28.55 -4.25 40.63
CA VAL A 77 -28.43 -5.32 41.63
C VAL A 77 -26.99 -5.49 42.09
N SER A 78 -26.08 -5.80 41.16
CA SER A 78 -24.67 -6.06 41.50
C SER A 78 -23.85 -4.79 41.77
N LYS A 79 -24.36 -3.61 41.37
CA LYS A 79 -23.67 -2.31 41.41
C LYS A 79 -22.38 -2.27 40.57
N GLU A 80 -22.15 -3.25 39.70
CA GLU A 80 -21.04 -3.25 38.74
C GLU A 80 -21.46 -2.59 37.43
N TYR A 81 -20.48 -2.04 36.69
CA TYR A 81 -20.72 -1.46 35.36
C TYR A 81 -20.46 -2.52 34.30
N PHE A 82 -21.46 -2.86 33.49
CA PHE A 82 -21.35 -3.93 32.50
C PHE A 82 -21.17 -3.42 31.07
N PHE A 83 -20.18 -3.96 30.36
CA PHE A 83 -19.89 -3.68 28.96
C PHE A 83 -19.74 -4.98 28.17
N ASP A 84 -20.52 -5.13 27.10
CA ASP A 84 -20.41 -6.26 26.17
C ASP A 84 -19.37 -5.96 25.09
N ARG A 85 -18.09 -5.99 25.48
CA ARG A 85 -16.92 -5.54 24.71
C ARG A 85 -15.74 -6.50 24.86
N ASP A 86 -14.66 -6.29 24.11
CA ASP A 86 -13.46 -7.11 24.18
C ASP A 86 -12.67 -6.88 25.49
N PRO A 87 -12.54 -7.89 26.38
CA PRO A 87 -11.88 -7.72 27.66
C PRO A 87 -10.35 -7.70 27.57
N GLU A 88 -9.75 -8.17 26.49
CA GLU A 88 -8.31 -8.11 26.25
C GLU A 88 -7.87 -6.68 25.89
N LEU A 89 -8.61 -6.03 24.98
CA LEU A 89 -8.37 -4.65 24.57
C LEU A 89 -8.73 -3.65 25.68
N PHE A 90 -9.79 -3.92 26.45
CA PHE A 90 -10.17 -3.09 27.58
C PHE A 90 -9.04 -2.94 28.61
N ARG A 91 -8.14 -3.91 28.73
CA ARG A 91 -6.97 -3.81 29.61
C ARG A 91 -6.12 -2.57 29.30
N TYR A 92 -5.96 -2.21 28.03
CA TYR A 92 -5.19 -1.03 27.60
C TYR A 92 -5.94 0.27 27.89
N ILE A 93 -7.27 0.26 27.71
CA ILE A 93 -8.15 1.35 28.12
C ILE A 93 -8.00 1.62 29.62
N MET A 94 -8.08 0.57 30.45
CA MET A 94 -7.90 0.66 31.90
C MET A 94 -6.50 1.15 32.30
N GLU A 95 -5.46 0.72 31.58
CA GLU A 95 -4.08 1.16 31.83
C GLU A 95 -3.89 2.65 31.52
N TYR A 96 -4.60 3.20 30.54
CA TYR A 96 -4.60 4.63 30.26
C TYR A 96 -5.11 5.46 31.46
N TYR A 97 -6.23 5.08 32.10
CA TYR A 97 -6.71 5.79 33.29
C TYR A 97 -5.74 5.69 34.48
N ARG A 98 -4.98 4.58 34.57
CA ARG A 98 -4.04 4.33 35.67
C ARG A 98 -2.71 5.06 35.48
N SER A 99 -2.14 4.97 34.29
CA SER A 99 -0.79 5.46 33.97
C SER A 99 -0.76 6.82 33.28
N GLU A 100 -1.92 7.31 32.82
CA GLU A 100 -2.08 8.52 32.00
C GLU A 100 -1.36 8.44 30.64
N ARG A 101 -0.96 7.23 30.24
CA ARG A 101 -0.26 6.97 28.98
C ARG A 101 -1.02 5.94 28.17
N LEU A 102 -1.31 6.31 26.92
CA LEU A 102 -1.92 5.42 25.96
C LEU A 102 -0.83 4.76 25.11
N HIS A 103 -0.85 3.44 25.02
CA HIS A 103 0.11 2.66 24.22
C HIS A 103 -0.62 1.75 23.25
N LEU A 104 0.05 1.45 22.13
CA LEU A 104 -0.47 0.56 21.10
C LEU A 104 -0.25 -0.91 21.50
N PRO A 105 -1.31 -1.75 21.56
CA PRO A 105 -1.16 -3.20 21.64
C PRO A 105 -0.44 -3.78 20.42
N LYS A 106 0.60 -4.60 20.63
CA LYS A 106 1.37 -5.23 19.53
C LYS A 106 0.70 -6.47 18.93
N ASP A 107 -0.06 -7.22 19.74
CA ASP A 107 -0.61 -8.52 19.37
C ASP A 107 -2.06 -8.45 18.85
N TYR A 108 -2.62 -7.25 18.71
CA TYR A 108 -4.03 -7.05 18.38
C TYR A 108 -4.21 -6.20 17.12
N CYS A 109 -5.38 -6.36 16.48
CA CYS A 109 -5.75 -5.56 15.33
C CYS A 109 -5.92 -4.09 15.71
N VAL A 110 -5.22 -3.19 15.00
CA VAL A 110 -5.27 -1.74 15.26
C VAL A 110 -6.67 -1.16 15.02
N THR A 111 -7.41 -1.70 14.05
CA THR A 111 -8.79 -1.25 13.77
C THR A 111 -9.74 -1.59 14.92
N ALA A 112 -9.65 -2.81 15.46
CA ALA A 112 -10.44 -3.20 16.64
C ALA A 112 -10.08 -2.34 17.85
N TYR A 113 -8.78 -2.08 18.08
CA TYR A 113 -8.36 -1.19 19.15
C TYR A 113 -8.87 0.25 18.97
N HIS A 114 -8.85 0.78 17.75
CA HIS A 114 -9.41 2.09 17.44
C HIS A 114 -10.91 2.18 17.76
N GLU A 115 -11.69 1.14 17.45
CA GLU A 115 -13.12 1.06 17.80
C GLU A 115 -13.34 1.01 19.31
N GLU A 116 -12.42 0.39 20.07
CA GLU A 116 -12.38 0.47 21.54
C GLU A 116 -12.11 1.87 22.06
N LEU A 117 -11.10 2.55 21.52
CA LEU A 117 -10.78 3.94 21.90
C LEU A 117 -11.97 4.87 21.64
N LEU A 118 -12.58 4.80 20.45
CA LEU A 118 -13.73 5.63 20.10
C LEU A 118 -14.93 5.38 21.01
N TYR A 119 -15.23 4.11 21.33
CA TYR A 119 -16.36 3.77 22.19
C TYR A 119 -16.21 4.32 23.60
N PHE A 120 -15.00 4.24 24.19
CA PHE A 120 -14.73 4.80 25.51
C PHE A 120 -14.45 6.31 25.50
N GLY A 121 -14.56 6.97 24.34
CA GLY A 121 -14.36 8.41 24.20
C GLY A 121 -12.92 8.86 24.36
N ILE A 122 -11.95 7.98 24.07
CA ILE A 122 -10.52 8.29 24.15
C ILE A 122 -10.01 8.63 22.75
N MET A 123 -9.49 9.85 22.60
CA MET A 123 -8.85 10.30 21.36
C MET A 123 -7.51 9.59 21.13
N PRO A 124 -7.29 8.92 19.99
CA PRO A 124 -6.02 8.27 19.67
C PRO A 124 -4.83 9.22 19.64
N GLU A 125 -5.05 10.52 19.42
CA GLU A 125 -4.05 11.59 19.39
C GLU A 125 -3.36 11.80 20.76
N ILE A 126 -3.92 11.25 21.84
CA ILE A 126 -3.32 11.27 23.18
C ILE A 126 -2.16 10.27 23.28
N MET A 127 -2.07 9.32 22.34
CA MET A 127 -0.93 8.42 22.24
C MET A 127 0.35 9.22 22.00
N GLY A 128 1.39 8.97 22.80
CA GLY A 128 2.66 9.67 22.63
C GLY A 128 3.44 9.20 21.39
N ASP A 129 4.45 9.98 21.00
CA ASP A 129 5.31 9.74 19.83
C ASP A 129 5.89 8.32 19.75
N CYS A 130 6.04 7.64 20.89
CA CYS A 130 6.53 6.27 20.95
C CYS A 130 5.66 5.23 20.22
N CYS A 131 4.36 5.49 20.04
CA CYS A 131 3.42 4.54 19.44
C CYS A 131 2.49 5.19 18.41
N TYR A 132 2.37 6.53 18.41
CA TYR A 132 1.39 7.22 17.59
C TYR A 132 1.66 7.09 16.08
N GLU A 133 2.92 7.24 15.65
CA GLU A 133 3.30 7.04 14.24
C GLU A 133 3.00 5.61 13.77
N GLU A 134 3.41 4.60 14.56
CA GLU A 134 3.13 3.19 14.26
C GLU A 134 1.62 2.90 14.19
N TYR A 135 0.84 3.51 15.08
CA TYR A 135 -0.62 3.42 15.07
C TYR A 135 -1.22 4.02 13.80
N LEU A 136 -0.78 5.22 13.40
CA LEU A 136 -1.28 5.90 12.20
C LEU A 136 -0.99 5.11 10.94
N ASP A 137 0.21 4.57 10.79
CA ASP A 137 0.62 3.78 9.63
C ASP A 137 -0.23 2.51 9.51
N LYS A 138 -0.32 1.73 10.60
CA LYS A 138 -1.12 0.49 10.63
C LYS A 138 -2.61 0.75 10.42
N TYR A 139 -3.14 1.82 11.01
CA TYR A 139 -4.55 2.18 10.84
C TYR A 139 -4.86 2.59 9.40
N ARG A 140 -3.98 3.39 8.77
CA ARG A 140 -4.12 3.79 7.35
C ARG A 140 -4.06 2.57 6.43
N GLU A 141 -3.06 1.71 6.62
CA GLU A 141 -2.89 0.47 5.83
C GLU A 141 -4.13 -0.44 5.93
N ASN A 142 -4.64 -0.67 7.14
CA ASN A 142 -5.86 -1.46 7.34
C ASN A 142 -7.08 -0.81 6.69
N LYS A 143 -7.22 0.52 6.78
CA LYS A 143 -8.34 1.25 6.19
C LYS A 143 -8.31 1.20 4.67
N GLU A 144 -7.14 1.32 4.06
CA GLU A 144 -6.95 1.17 2.61
C GLU A 144 -7.33 -0.23 2.14
N ARG A 145 -6.87 -1.29 2.84
CA ARG A 145 -7.26 -2.68 2.55
C ARG A 145 -8.77 -2.90 2.67
N GLN A 146 -9.38 -2.42 3.74
CA GLN A 146 -10.83 -2.54 3.93
C GLN A 146 -11.63 -1.77 2.86
N GLN A 147 -11.11 -0.66 2.36
CA GLN A 147 -11.72 0.06 1.24
C GLN A 147 -11.59 -0.72 -0.06
N GLU A 148 -10.43 -1.32 -0.34
CA GLU A 148 -10.24 -2.20 -1.49
C GLU A 148 -11.19 -3.41 -1.43
N ASP A 149 -11.32 -4.06 -0.28
CA ASP A 149 -12.23 -5.19 -0.08
C ASP A 149 -13.71 -4.79 -0.24
N LYS A 150 -14.10 -3.59 0.25
CA LYS A 150 -15.46 -3.05 0.06
C LYS A 150 -15.73 -2.65 -1.39
N GLU A 151 -14.75 -2.12 -2.11
CA GLU A 151 -14.86 -1.85 -3.55
C GLU A 151 -15.08 -3.16 -4.31
N VAL A 152 -14.34 -4.22 -3.97
CA VAL A 152 -14.51 -5.56 -4.56
C VAL A 152 -15.89 -6.15 -4.22
N ALA A 153 -16.32 -6.10 -2.95
CA ALA A 153 -17.61 -6.64 -2.51
C ALA A 153 -18.82 -5.88 -3.09
N SER A 154 -18.72 -4.55 -3.19
CA SER A 154 -19.79 -3.73 -3.81
C SER A 154 -19.90 -3.94 -5.32
N GLU A 155 -18.79 -4.28 -5.99
CA GLU A 155 -18.80 -4.76 -7.37
C GLU A 155 -19.46 -6.16 -7.50
N GLU A 156 -19.38 -7.00 -6.46
CA GLU A 156 -20.03 -8.33 -6.42
C GLU A 156 -21.55 -8.26 -6.12
N GLU A 157 -22.00 -7.32 -5.28
CA GLU A 157 -23.42 -7.19 -4.87
C GLU A 157 -24.32 -6.53 -5.93
N GLN A 158 -23.78 -5.79 -6.90
CA GLN A 158 -24.56 -5.26 -8.03
C GLN A 158 -24.89 -6.37 -9.06
N LEU A 159 -25.82 -7.25 -8.68
CA LEU A 159 -26.31 -8.36 -9.49
C LEU A 159 -27.17 -7.88 -10.67
N SER A 160 -26.53 -7.31 -11.68
CA SER A 160 -27.12 -7.09 -13.00
C SER A 160 -27.16 -8.41 -13.78
N THR A 161 -28.32 -8.73 -14.36
CA THR A 161 -28.54 -9.94 -15.17
C THR A 161 -28.08 -9.81 -16.62
N ASN A 162 -27.59 -8.64 -17.04
CA ASN A 162 -27.25 -8.39 -18.44
C ASN A 162 -26.04 -9.22 -18.88
N PHE A 163 -26.00 -9.56 -20.17
CA PHE A 163 -24.89 -10.27 -20.80
C PHE A 163 -23.54 -9.57 -20.56
N ARG A 164 -23.53 -8.23 -20.55
CA ARG A 164 -22.34 -7.41 -20.27
C ARG A 164 -21.73 -7.72 -18.90
N ASP A 165 -22.56 -7.82 -17.87
CA ASP A 165 -22.09 -8.00 -16.50
C ASP A 165 -21.71 -9.47 -16.24
N ARG A 166 -22.35 -10.40 -16.95
CA ARG A 166 -21.89 -11.80 -17.03
C ARG A 166 -20.52 -11.91 -17.70
N LEU A 167 -20.29 -11.16 -18.78
CA LEU A 167 -19.01 -11.12 -19.49
C LEU A 167 -17.92 -10.48 -18.61
N TRP A 168 -18.24 -9.39 -17.90
CA TRP A 168 -17.35 -8.75 -16.94
C TRP A 168 -16.91 -9.72 -15.83
N ARG A 169 -17.88 -10.39 -15.18
CA ARG A 169 -17.61 -11.40 -14.15
C ARG A 169 -16.78 -12.56 -14.67
N ALA A 170 -17.00 -12.98 -15.92
CA ALA A 170 -16.21 -14.05 -16.51
C ALA A 170 -14.74 -13.68 -16.75
N PHE A 171 -14.43 -12.39 -16.92
CA PHE A 171 -13.05 -11.92 -17.06
C PHE A 171 -12.35 -11.66 -15.73
N GLU A 172 -13.08 -11.22 -14.69
CA GLU A 172 -12.49 -10.87 -13.40
C GLU A 172 -12.31 -12.06 -12.46
N ASN A 173 -13.30 -12.99 -12.45
CA ASN A 173 -13.25 -14.17 -11.60
C ASN A 173 -13.26 -15.47 -12.44
N PRO A 174 -12.10 -16.12 -12.62
CA PRO A 174 -11.99 -17.37 -13.36
C PRO A 174 -12.87 -18.50 -12.80
N GLN A 175 -13.17 -18.47 -11.50
CA GLN A 175 -13.95 -19.51 -10.82
C GLN A 175 -15.46 -19.24 -10.88
N ALA A 176 -15.90 -18.10 -11.43
CA ALA A 176 -17.31 -17.72 -11.44
C ALA A 176 -18.16 -18.50 -12.46
N SER A 177 -17.56 -18.99 -13.55
CA SER A 177 -18.29 -19.77 -14.57
C SER A 177 -17.35 -20.63 -15.41
N THR A 178 -17.87 -21.69 -16.04
CA THR A 178 -17.09 -22.51 -16.99
C THR A 178 -16.53 -21.68 -18.15
N LEU A 179 -17.29 -20.68 -18.62
CA LEU A 179 -16.82 -19.75 -19.65
C LEU A 179 -15.61 -18.93 -19.17
N ALA A 180 -15.63 -18.49 -17.91
CA ALA A 180 -14.50 -17.80 -17.28
C ALA A 180 -13.25 -18.67 -17.24
N VAL A 181 -13.40 -19.94 -16.85
CA VAL A 181 -12.31 -20.93 -16.82
C VAL A 181 -11.72 -21.13 -18.23
N VAL A 182 -12.58 -21.31 -19.24
CA VAL A 182 -12.15 -21.50 -20.63
C VAL A 182 -11.41 -20.28 -21.14
N LEU A 183 -11.96 -19.07 -20.97
CA LEU A 183 -11.29 -17.83 -21.36
C LEU A 183 -9.94 -17.69 -20.66
N TYR A 184 -9.87 -17.97 -19.35
CA TYR A 184 -8.64 -17.91 -18.58
C TYR A 184 -7.53 -18.82 -19.14
N TYR A 185 -7.85 -20.09 -19.44
CA TYR A 185 -6.86 -21.02 -19.99
C TYR A 185 -6.48 -20.72 -21.44
N VAL A 186 -7.44 -20.31 -22.27
CA VAL A 186 -7.19 -19.95 -23.67
C VAL A 186 -6.29 -18.72 -23.76
N THR A 187 -6.59 -17.65 -23.03
CA THR A 187 -5.75 -16.45 -23.05
C THR A 187 -4.36 -16.74 -22.47
N GLY A 188 -4.29 -17.52 -21.38
CA GLY A 188 -3.02 -17.97 -20.81
C GLY A 188 -2.16 -18.77 -21.79
N PHE A 189 -2.77 -19.68 -22.57
CA PHE A 189 -2.09 -20.45 -23.61
C PHE A 189 -1.51 -19.54 -24.71
N PHE A 190 -2.30 -18.60 -25.24
CA PHE A 190 -1.81 -17.69 -26.27
C PHE A 190 -0.74 -16.71 -25.76
N ILE A 191 -0.79 -16.32 -24.48
CA ILE A 191 0.32 -15.59 -23.83
C ILE A 191 1.58 -16.44 -23.87
N ALA A 192 1.53 -17.69 -23.41
CA ALA A 192 2.68 -18.59 -23.44
C ALA A 192 3.23 -18.80 -24.85
N VAL A 193 2.37 -19.05 -25.84
CA VAL A 193 2.77 -19.18 -27.26
C VAL A 193 3.44 -17.91 -27.76
N SER A 194 2.91 -16.72 -27.45
CA SER A 194 3.52 -15.45 -27.86
C SER A 194 4.91 -15.24 -27.23
N VAL A 195 5.09 -15.63 -25.96
CA VAL A 195 6.38 -15.50 -25.27
C VAL A 195 7.40 -16.49 -25.83
N LEU A 196 6.98 -17.75 -26.04
CA LEU A 196 7.83 -18.76 -26.67
C LEU A 196 8.23 -18.34 -28.09
N ALA A 197 7.30 -17.78 -28.86
CA ALA A 197 7.59 -17.25 -30.19
C ALA A 197 8.66 -16.16 -30.15
N ASN A 198 8.57 -15.19 -29.23
CA ASN A 198 9.60 -14.15 -29.04
C ASN A 198 10.98 -14.74 -28.72
N ILE A 199 11.03 -15.78 -27.89
CA ILE A 199 12.27 -16.45 -27.53
C ILE A 199 12.83 -17.18 -28.75
N THR A 200 11.99 -17.93 -29.47
CA THR A 200 12.43 -18.69 -30.65
C THR A 200 12.80 -17.79 -31.83
N GLU A 201 12.22 -16.59 -31.94
CA GLU A 201 12.53 -15.61 -32.99
C GLU A 201 14.02 -15.22 -32.98
N THR A 202 14.65 -15.21 -31.80
CA THR A 202 16.05 -14.80 -31.61
C THR A 202 17.06 -15.96 -31.63
N VAL A 203 16.60 -17.21 -31.56
CA VAL A 203 17.48 -18.39 -31.63
C VAL A 203 18.07 -18.53 -33.03
N SER A 204 19.31 -19.02 -33.15
CA SER A 204 19.93 -19.31 -34.45
C SER A 204 19.34 -20.58 -35.08
N CYS A 205 18.85 -20.48 -36.31
CA CYS A 205 18.18 -21.57 -37.04
C CYS A 205 18.88 -21.95 -38.37
N GLY A 206 20.06 -21.41 -38.62
CA GLY A 206 20.84 -21.71 -39.81
C GLY A 206 22.05 -20.79 -39.95
N ILE A 207 22.88 -21.12 -40.93
CA ILE A 207 24.05 -20.33 -41.33
C ILE A 207 23.75 -19.70 -42.68
N SER A 208 24.03 -18.41 -42.82
CA SER A 208 23.96 -17.72 -44.11
C SER A 208 25.00 -18.30 -45.06
N VAL A 209 24.56 -18.75 -46.23
CA VAL A 209 25.44 -19.29 -47.27
C VAL A 209 26.35 -18.19 -47.86
N GLU A 210 25.94 -16.92 -47.74
CA GLU A 210 26.64 -15.77 -48.34
C GLU A 210 27.63 -15.08 -47.39
N THR A 211 27.32 -15.02 -46.08
CA THR A 211 28.14 -14.31 -45.08
C THR A 211 28.77 -15.22 -44.02
N GLY A 212 28.35 -16.49 -43.91
CA GLY A 212 28.83 -17.40 -42.86
C GLY A 212 28.29 -17.09 -41.45
N ASP A 213 27.44 -16.06 -41.32
CA ASP A 213 26.87 -15.64 -40.04
C ASP A 213 25.65 -16.49 -39.64
N ASN A 214 25.38 -16.54 -38.33
CA ASN A 214 24.20 -17.20 -37.77
C ASN A 214 22.93 -16.41 -38.11
N ILE A 215 22.00 -17.02 -38.83
CA ILE A 215 20.70 -16.41 -39.15
C ILE A 215 19.69 -16.77 -38.03
N PRO A 216 19.03 -15.77 -37.42
CA PRO A 216 17.98 -16.02 -36.44
C PRO A 216 16.74 -16.66 -37.08
N CYS A 217 16.02 -17.50 -36.34
CA CYS A 217 14.82 -18.18 -36.82
C CYS A 217 13.75 -17.20 -37.34
N GLY A 218 13.68 -15.99 -36.75
CA GLY A 218 12.76 -14.93 -37.17
C GLY A 218 12.99 -14.42 -38.60
N GLU A 219 14.22 -14.45 -39.10
CA GLU A 219 14.53 -14.04 -40.47
C GLU A 219 14.27 -15.17 -41.46
N LYS A 220 14.69 -16.39 -41.11
CA LYS A 220 14.49 -17.58 -41.95
C LYS A 220 13.02 -17.95 -42.14
N TYR A 221 12.22 -17.85 -41.08
CA TYR A 221 10.79 -18.19 -41.08
C TYR A 221 9.91 -16.96 -40.86
N ASN A 222 10.27 -15.84 -41.50
CA ASN A 222 9.62 -14.55 -41.29
C ASN A 222 8.08 -14.61 -41.47
N ALA A 223 7.59 -15.28 -42.51
CA ALA A 223 6.15 -15.39 -42.77
C ALA A 223 5.40 -16.16 -41.66
N ALA A 224 6.01 -17.22 -41.11
CA ALA A 224 5.40 -18.02 -40.05
C ALA A 224 5.33 -17.24 -38.73
N PHE A 225 6.42 -16.57 -38.35
CA PHE A 225 6.45 -15.72 -37.16
C PHE A 225 5.52 -14.52 -37.30
N PHE A 226 5.46 -13.89 -38.47
CA PHE A 226 4.52 -12.81 -38.74
C PHE A 226 3.08 -13.28 -38.57
N CYS A 227 2.69 -14.41 -39.19
CA CYS A 227 1.35 -14.97 -39.06
C CYS A 227 0.98 -15.31 -37.61
N LEU A 228 1.89 -15.93 -36.87
CA LEU A 228 1.71 -16.26 -35.45
C LEU A 228 1.56 -15.01 -34.59
N ASP A 229 2.40 -13.99 -34.79
CA ASP A 229 2.36 -12.74 -34.04
C ASP A 229 1.06 -11.97 -34.32
N THR A 230 0.66 -11.89 -35.59
CA THR A 230 -0.64 -11.31 -36.00
C THR A 230 -1.80 -12.03 -35.33
N ALA A 231 -1.81 -13.37 -35.30
CA ALA A 231 -2.87 -14.14 -34.65
C ALA A 231 -2.94 -13.90 -33.14
N CYS A 232 -1.78 -13.89 -32.46
CA CYS A 232 -1.72 -13.63 -31.02
C CYS A 232 -2.19 -12.20 -30.67
N VAL A 233 -1.72 -11.20 -31.42
CA VAL A 233 -2.10 -9.79 -31.20
C VAL A 233 -3.59 -9.58 -31.49
N LEU A 234 -4.13 -10.19 -32.54
CA LEU A 234 -5.56 -10.12 -32.85
C LEU A 234 -6.40 -10.71 -31.70
N LEU A 235 -5.99 -11.83 -31.12
CA LEU A 235 -6.68 -12.40 -29.96
C LEU A 235 -6.59 -11.48 -28.73
N PHE A 236 -5.42 -10.93 -28.44
CA PHE A 236 -5.25 -9.99 -27.32
C PHE A 236 -6.03 -8.69 -27.49
N THR A 237 -6.17 -8.19 -28.71
CA THR A 237 -6.98 -7.00 -28.98
C THR A 237 -8.46 -7.28 -28.85
N ILE A 238 -8.96 -8.39 -29.38
CA ILE A 238 -10.36 -8.80 -29.19
C ILE A 238 -10.66 -8.99 -27.70
N GLU A 239 -9.77 -9.64 -26.97
CA GLU A 239 -9.87 -9.82 -25.52
C GLU A 239 -9.90 -8.48 -24.78
N TYR A 240 -9.01 -7.55 -25.10
CA TYR A 240 -8.99 -6.21 -24.51
C TYR A 240 -10.28 -5.41 -24.81
N LEU A 241 -10.74 -5.42 -26.06
CA LEU A 241 -11.97 -4.75 -26.48
C LEU A 241 -13.20 -5.36 -25.80
N ALA A 242 -13.25 -6.68 -25.64
CA ALA A 242 -14.32 -7.37 -24.92
C ALA A 242 -14.35 -6.95 -23.44
N ARG A 243 -13.18 -6.82 -22.79
CA ARG A 243 -13.10 -6.28 -21.41
C ARG A 243 -13.51 -4.82 -21.33
N LEU A 244 -13.06 -3.98 -22.27
CA LEU A 244 -13.42 -2.56 -22.30
C LEU A 244 -14.93 -2.36 -22.54
N TYR A 245 -15.55 -3.24 -23.34
CA TYR A 245 -17.01 -3.26 -23.53
C TYR A 245 -17.75 -3.71 -22.26
N ALA A 246 -17.21 -4.73 -21.58
CA ALA A 246 -17.80 -5.29 -20.37
C ALA A 246 -17.66 -4.38 -19.13
N ALA A 247 -16.62 -3.53 -19.09
CA ALA A 247 -16.31 -2.70 -17.94
C ALA A 247 -17.43 -1.69 -17.59
N PRO A 248 -17.84 -1.60 -16.30
CA PRO A 248 -18.88 -0.66 -15.86
C PRO A 248 -18.43 0.80 -16.00
N ALA A 249 -17.15 1.09 -15.69
CA ALA A 249 -16.55 2.43 -15.79
C ALA A 249 -15.31 2.42 -16.72
N LYS A 250 -15.53 2.69 -18.01
CA LYS A 250 -14.50 2.60 -19.07
C LYS A 250 -13.24 3.43 -18.78
N CYS A 251 -13.39 4.67 -18.30
CA CYS A 251 -12.26 5.54 -18.00
C CYS A 251 -11.44 5.05 -16.78
N LYS A 252 -12.12 4.52 -15.75
CA LYS A 252 -11.43 3.89 -14.59
C LYS A 252 -10.67 2.65 -15.06
N PHE A 253 -11.30 1.84 -15.92
CA PHE A 253 -10.68 0.65 -16.50
C PHE A 253 -9.43 0.96 -17.32
N ILE A 254 -9.50 1.90 -18.28
CA ILE A 254 -8.36 2.26 -19.15
C ILE A 254 -7.15 2.72 -18.33
N ARG A 255 -7.38 3.45 -17.23
CA ARG A 255 -6.31 3.94 -16.33
C ARG A 255 -5.77 2.89 -15.35
N SER A 256 -6.39 1.71 -15.25
CA SER A 256 -5.90 0.67 -14.35
C SER A 256 -4.57 0.08 -14.85
N VAL A 257 -3.68 -0.28 -13.92
CA VAL A 257 -2.35 -0.85 -14.24
C VAL A 257 -2.47 -2.09 -15.13
N MET A 258 -3.45 -2.96 -14.85
CA MET A 258 -3.68 -4.18 -15.62
C MET A 258 -4.15 -3.87 -17.05
N SER A 259 -4.99 -2.85 -17.24
CA SER A 259 -5.39 -2.40 -18.60
C SER A 259 -4.22 -1.77 -19.35
N ILE A 260 -3.34 -1.01 -18.67
CA ILE A 260 -2.15 -0.43 -19.30
C ILE A 260 -1.22 -1.54 -19.81
N ILE A 261 -1.03 -2.61 -19.04
CA ILE A 261 -0.27 -3.80 -19.46
C ILE A 261 -0.91 -4.46 -20.69
N ASP A 262 -2.24 -4.59 -20.71
CA ASP A 262 -2.97 -5.17 -21.85
C ASP A 262 -2.77 -4.33 -23.13
N ILE A 263 -2.77 -3.00 -23.04
CA ILE A 263 -2.47 -2.09 -24.16
C ILE A 263 -1.00 -2.21 -24.58
N ALA A 264 -0.07 -2.15 -23.62
CA ALA A 264 1.37 -2.23 -23.88
C ALA A 264 1.77 -3.55 -24.55
N ALA A 265 1.03 -4.64 -24.32
CA ALA A 265 1.26 -5.95 -24.94
C ALA A 265 0.97 -5.98 -26.45
N VAL A 266 0.05 -5.14 -26.94
CA VAL A 266 -0.37 -5.11 -28.36
C VAL A 266 0.17 -3.90 -29.11
N PHE A 267 0.48 -2.82 -28.39
CA PHE A 267 0.94 -1.54 -28.94
C PHE A 267 2.13 -1.66 -29.91
N PRO A 268 3.22 -2.40 -29.62
CA PRO A 268 4.38 -2.47 -30.50
C PRO A 268 4.05 -2.98 -31.91
N TYR A 269 3.09 -3.90 -32.03
CA TYR A 269 2.67 -4.45 -33.32
C TYR A 269 1.94 -3.40 -34.17
N TYR A 270 0.98 -2.67 -33.60
CA TYR A 270 0.24 -1.65 -34.32
C TYR A 270 1.10 -0.45 -34.73
N VAL A 271 2.02 -0.04 -33.85
CA VAL A 271 2.99 1.02 -34.20
C VAL A 271 3.91 0.53 -35.32
N GLY A 272 4.38 -0.72 -35.27
CA GLY A 272 5.15 -1.31 -36.35
C GLY A 272 4.39 -1.32 -37.68
N LEU A 273 3.11 -1.68 -37.68
CA LEU A 273 2.28 -1.67 -38.89
C LEU A 273 2.08 -0.25 -39.44
N PHE A 274 1.81 0.73 -38.57
CA PHE A 274 1.60 2.12 -38.97
C PHE A 274 2.88 2.78 -39.50
N MET A 275 4.01 2.56 -38.82
CA MET A 275 5.30 3.12 -39.24
C MET A 275 5.82 2.46 -40.51
N SER A 276 5.45 1.19 -40.82
CA SER A 276 5.95 0.45 -42.01
C SER A 276 5.69 1.15 -43.34
N ASN A 277 4.72 2.07 -43.38
CA ASN A 277 4.43 2.89 -44.56
C ASN A 277 5.40 4.08 -44.73
N ASN A 278 6.14 4.46 -43.69
CA ASN A 278 7.07 5.59 -43.66
C ASN A 278 8.53 5.08 -43.66
N LYS A 279 9.17 5.07 -44.83
CA LYS A 279 10.53 4.55 -45.03
C LYS A 279 11.61 5.29 -44.21
N GLU A 280 11.34 6.51 -43.74
CA GLU A 280 12.29 7.33 -42.97
C GLU A 280 12.58 6.78 -41.55
N PHE A 281 11.72 5.90 -41.02
CA PHE A 281 11.83 5.39 -39.65
C PHE A 281 12.35 3.95 -39.56
N SER A 282 13.06 3.43 -40.57
CA SER A 282 13.51 2.02 -40.62
C SER A 282 14.30 1.56 -39.37
N GLY A 283 15.03 2.46 -38.70
CA GLY A 283 15.72 2.15 -37.44
C GLY A 283 14.81 2.00 -36.22
N ALA A 284 13.66 2.70 -36.19
CA ALA A 284 12.71 2.66 -35.08
C ALA A 284 12.01 1.29 -34.96
N PHE A 285 11.86 0.56 -36.06
CA PHE A 285 11.27 -0.78 -36.04
C PHE A 285 12.07 -1.78 -35.22
N THR A 286 13.41 -1.69 -35.26
CA THR A 286 14.28 -2.58 -34.48
C THR A 286 14.12 -2.32 -32.98
N THR A 287 14.01 -1.05 -32.58
CA THR A 287 13.78 -0.67 -31.17
C THR A 287 12.39 -1.08 -30.68
N LEU A 288 11.36 -0.99 -31.54
CA LEU A 288 9.99 -1.38 -31.18
C LEU A 288 9.85 -2.87 -30.88
N ARG A 289 10.71 -3.73 -31.46
CA ARG A 289 10.72 -5.17 -31.15
C ARG A 289 11.01 -5.45 -29.68
N VAL A 290 11.81 -4.61 -29.00
CA VAL A 290 12.11 -4.77 -27.56
C VAL A 290 10.84 -4.65 -26.73
N PHE A 291 9.95 -3.72 -27.06
CA PHE A 291 8.70 -3.53 -26.32
C PHE A 291 7.72 -4.70 -26.47
N ARG A 292 7.92 -5.63 -27.42
CA ARG A 292 7.14 -6.88 -27.46
C ARG A 292 7.32 -7.70 -26.19
N VAL A 293 8.43 -7.53 -25.46
CA VAL A 293 8.67 -8.17 -24.15
C VAL A 293 7.61 -7.77 -23.12
N CYS A 294 7.00 -6.59 -23.26
CA CYS A 294 5.97 -6.11 -22.34
C CYS A 294 4.76 -7.06 -22.26
N ARG A 295 4.50 -7.86 -23.30
CA ARG A 295 3.42 -8.87 -23.28
C ARG A 295 3.61 -9.98 -22.25
N ILE A 296 4.84 -10.21 -21.79
CA ILE A 296 5.12 -11.14 -20.67
C ILE A 296 4.36 -10.69 -19.43
N PHE A 297 4.29 -9.39 -19.17
CA PHE A 297 3.58 -8.86 -18.00
C PHE A 297 2.07 -9.11 -18.05
N LYS A 298 1.49 -9.42 -19.23
CA LYS A 298 0.07 -9.83 -19.31
C LYS A 298 -0.21 -11.10 -18.49
N PHE A 299 0.80 -11.93 -18.27
CA PHE A 299 0.74 -13.08 -17.37
C PHE A 299 0.41 -12.69 -15.92
N SER A 300 0.64 -11.43 -15.52
CA SER A 300 0.27 -10.92 -14.18
C SER A 300 -1.21 -11.07 -13.87
N ARG A 301 -2.10 -10.96 -14.87
CA ARG A 301 -3.54 -11.18 -14.68
C ARG A 301 -3.85 -12.63 -14.31
N HIS A 302 -3.02 -13.57 -14.78
CA HIS A 302 -3.15 -15.00 -14.53
C HIS A 302 -2.46 -15.46 -13.24
N SER A 303 -1.57 -14.65 -12.67
CA SER A 303 -0.80 -14.96 -11.47
C SER A 303 -1.22 -14.09 -10.30
N LYS A 304 -1.92 -14.69 -9.32
CA LYS A 304 -2.19 -14.04 -8.02
C LYS A 304 -0.90 -13.57 -7.35
N GLY A 305 0.17 -14.37 -7.44
CA GLY A 305 1.47 -14.01 -6.87
C GLY A 305 2.07 -12.74 -7.46
N LEU A 306 1.99 -12.55 -8.79
CA LEU A 306 2.53 -11.35 -9.43
C LEU A 306 1.67 -10.10 -9.13
N ARG A 307 0.36 -10.26 -8.95
CA ARG A 307 -0.53 -9.18 -8.46
C ARG A 307 -0.17 -8.77 -7.04
N ILE A 308 0.02 -9.74 -6.14
CA ILE A 308 0.42 -9.49 -4.75
C ILE A 308 1.79 -8.82 -4.72
N LEU A 309 2.76 -9.29 -5.51
CA LEU A 309 4.08 -8.67 -5.63
C LEU A 309 3.94 -7.18 -6.02
N GLY A 310 3.11 -6.86 -7.01
CA GLY A 310 2.85 -5.47 -7.40
C GLY A 310 2.25 -4.62 -6.27
N CYS A 311 1.30 -5.17 -5.50
CA CYS A 311 0.74 -4.51 -4.32
C CYS A 311 1.81 -4.27 -3.26
N THR A 312 2.60 -5.28 -2.91
CA THR A 312 3.69 -5.15 -1.92
C THR A 312 4.75 -4.13 -2.34
N LEU A 313 5.13 -4.09 -3.63
CA LEU A 313 6.06 -3.10 -4.15
C LEU A 313 5.50 -1.68 -4.07
N ARG A 314 4.19 -1.51 -4.28
CA ARG A 314 3.53 -0.21 -4.11
C ARG A 314 3.52 0.23 -2.65
N CYS A 315 3.23 -0.69 -1.71
CA CYS A 315 3.24 -0.40 -0.28
C CYS A 315 4.65 -0.05 0.22
N CYS A 316 5.68 -0.73 -0.29
CA CYS A 316 7.07 -0.50 0.10
C CYS A 316 7.81 0.49 -0.83
N ALA A 317 7.10 1.28 -1.65
CA ALA A 317 7.74 2.13 -2.66
C ALA A 317 8.66 3.20 -2.05
N SER A 318 8.30 3.75 -0.88
CA SER A 318 9.15 4.70 -0.14
C SER A 318 10.46 4.06 0.31
N GLU A 319 10.38 2.88 0.92
CA GLU A 319 11.52 2.12 1.42
C GLU A 319 12.44 1.66 0.28
N LEU A 320 11.85 1.17 -0.80
CA LEU A 320 12.59 0.79 -2.01
C LEU A 320 13.29 2.00 -2.63
N GLY A 321 12.64 3.18 -2.64
CA GLY A 321 13.22 4.43 -3.10
C GLY A 321 14.44 4.84 -2.26
N PHE A 322 14.35 4.72 -0.94
CA PHE A 322 15.47 4.99 -0.04
C PHE A 322 16.63 3.99 -0.27
N LEU A 323 16.33 2.70 -0.39
CA LEU A 323 17.33 1.67 -0.69
C LEU A 323 18.08 1.97 -2.01
N LEU A 324 17.36 2.30 -3.07
CA LEU A 324 17.96 2.66 -4.37
C LEU A 324 18.83 3.92 -4.27
N PHE A 325 18.40 4.91 -3.49
CA PHE A 325 19.17 6.12 -3.22
C PHE A 325 20.50 5.79 -2.52
N THR A 326 20.47 4.98 -1.46
CA THR A 326 21.66 4.57 -0.72
C THR A 326 22.61 3.74 -1.59
N ILE A 327 22.10 2.79 -2.38
CA ILE A 327 22.91 1.99 -3.30
C ILE A 327 23.57 2.90 -4.36
N THR A 328 22.82 3.83 -4.95
CA THR A 328 23.37 4.74 -5.97
C THR A 328 24.47 5.63 -5.40
N MET A 329 24.27 6.18 -4.20
CA MET A 329 25.30 6.94 -3.49
C MET A 329 26.54 6.08 -3.22
N GLY A 330 26.36 4.84 -2.76
CA GLY A 330 27.46 3.88 -2.55
C GLY A 330 28.24 3.61 -3.84
N VAL A 331 27.54 3.35 -4.95
CA VAL A 331 28.17 3.13 -6.26
C VAL A 331 29.01 4.33 -6.68
N ILE A 332 28.50 5.56 -6.52
CA ILE A 332 29.25 6.77 -6.88
C ILE A 332 30.52 6.92 -6.02
N ILE A 333 30.40 6.76 -4.69
CA ILE A 333 31.52 6.93 -3.75
C ILE A 333 32.60 5.88 -4.01
N PHE A 334 32.25 4.59 -4.03
CA PHE A 334 33.22 3.52 -4.19
C PHE A 334 33.85 3.51 -5.59
N SER A 335 33.08 3.82 -6.64
CA SER A 335 33.65 3.94 -7.99
C SER A 335 34.62 5.11 -8.10
N THR A 336 34.38 6.21 -7.38
CA THR A 336 35.32 7.34 -7.32
C THR A 336 36.60 6.95 -6.58
N ILE A 337 36.48 6.27 -5.43
CA ILE A 337 37.64 5.79 -4.66
C ILE A 337 38.48 4.83 -5.49
N ILE A 338 37.86 3.81 -6.11
CA ILE A 338 38.56 2.80 -6.92
C ILE A 338 39.23 3.44 -8.12
N PHE A 339 38.54 4.34 -8.83
CA PHE A 339 39.11 5.05 -9.96
C PHE A 339 40.38 5.83 -9.58
N TYR A 340 40.38 6.54 -8.44
CA TYR A 340 41.57 7.26 -7.99
C TYR A 340 42.64 6.34 -7.38
N ALA A 341 42.25 5.24 -6.74
CA ALA A 341 43.18 4.27 -6.17
C ALA A 341 43.96 3.51 -7.26
N GLU A 342 43.30 3.18 -8.38
CA GLU A 342 43.93 2.48 -9.51
C GLU A 342 44.44 3.39 -10.61
N LYS A 343 44.39 4.71 -10.39
CA LYS A 343 44.88 5.69 -11.36
C LYS A 343 46.40 5.58 -11.51
N SER A 344 46.82 4.76 -12.47
CA SER A 344 48.20 4.47 -12.84
C SER A 344 48.32 4.43 -14.38
N GLU A 345 49.54 4.28 -14.91
CA GLU A 345 49.77 4.27 -16.37
C GLU A 345 49.06 3.11 -17.11
N ILE A 346 48.63 2.06 -16.39
CA ILE A 346 47.86 0.92 -16.93
C ILE A 346 46.59 0.74 -16.07
N SER A 347 45.72 1.77 -16.04
CA SER A 347 44.43 1.67 -15.30
C SER A 347 43.41 0.82 -16.08
N GLN A 348 42.76 -0.14 -15.41
CA GLN A 348 41.61 -0.86 -16.02
C GLN A 348 40.35 0.01 -16.14
N PHE A 349 40.26 1.09 -15.36
CA PHE A 349 39.11 2.00 -15.34
C PHE A 349 39.38 3.29 -16.11
N SER A 350 38.75 3.45 -17.29
CA SER A 350 38.90 4.65 -18.13
C SER A 350 38.22 5.90 -17.58
N SER A 351 37.16 5.72 -16.77
CA SER A 351 36.38 6.81 -16.18
C SER A 351 35.61 6.31 -14.95
N ILE A 352 35.10 7.23 -14.13
CA ILE A 352 34.29 6.87 -12.95
C ILE A 352 33.04 6.05 -13.35
N PRO A 353 32.27 6.41 -14.40
CA PRO A 353 31.17 5.55 -14.87
C PRO A 353 31.61 4.17 -15.36
N ALA A 354 32.83 4.03 -15.90
CA ALA A 354 33.36 2.72 -16.29
C ALA A 354 33.59 1.81 -15.07
N ALA A 355 33.91 2.39 -13.90
CA ALA A 355 34.02 1.66 -12.64
C ALA A 355 32.65 1.31 -12.01
N PHE A 356 31.53 1.87 -12.48
CA PHE A 356 30.20 1.56 -11.93
C PHE A 356 29.86 0.08 -12.06
N TRP A 357 30.18 -0.53 -13.21
CA TRP A 357 29.93 -1.96 -13.43
C TRP A 357 30.62 -2.81 -12.37
N TYR A 358 31.93 -2.61 -12.17
CA TYR A 358 32.71 -3.33 -11.17
C TYR A 358 32.18 -3.12 -9.75
N THR A 359 31.89 -1.87 -9.39
CA THR A 359 31.35 -1.54 -8.07
C THR A 359 29.97 -2.17 -7.82
N ILE A 360 29.07 -2.14 -8.82
CA ILE A 360 27.73 -2.76 -8.70
C ILE A 360 27.86 -4.28 -8.52
N VAL A 361 28.65 -4.95 -9.35
CA VAL A 361 28.86 -6.41 -9.27
C VAL A 361 29.47 -6.81 -7.92
N THR A 362 30.43 -6.02 -7.42
CA THR A 362 31.06 -6.26 -6.11
C THR A 362 30.10 -6.01 -4.95
N MET A 363 29.39 -4.88 -4.93
CA MET A 363 28.42 -4.56 -3.87
C MET A 363 27.23 -5.52 -3.84
N THR A 364 26.83 -6.05 -4.99
CA THR A 364 25.78 -7.08 -5.10
C THR A 364 26.31 -8.49 -4.91
N THR A 365 27.60 -8.66 -4.62
CA THR A 365 28.26 -9.95 -4.36
C THR A 365 28.15 -10.96 -5.52
N LEU A 366 28.01 -10.46 -6.75
CA LEU A 366 27.92 -11.29 -7.96
C LEU A 366 29.27 -11.92 -8.33
N GLY A 367 30.38 -11.19 -8.12
CA GLY A 367 31.76 -11.64 -8.40
C GLY A 367 32.18 -11.38 -9.84
#